data_AF-A0A9N9DNZ6-F1
#
_entry.id   AF-A0A9N9DNZ6-F1
#
_cell.length_a   1.000
_cell.length_b   1.000
_cell.length_c   1.000
_cell.angle_alpha   90.00
_cell.angle_beta   90.00
_cell.angle_gamma   90.00
#
_symmetry.space_group_name_H-M   'P 1'
#
loop_
_entity.id
_entity.type
_entity.pdbx_description
1 polymer ?
#
loop_
_entity_poly.entity_id
_entity_poly.type
_entity_poly.pdbx_seq_one_letter_code
_entity_poly.pdbx_strand_id
1 'polypeptide(L)'
;YSFEMAWLDRAISEGEIRVITEEINKEEVIGEGSFGKNIKSPPSGLSKIWGVIPYTEPKTFANGKYIKDKRSDIYSLGVLFWEISSCCVPFEGIDHIIKIEKIKGGLREKPISDTPLEYTRLYEDCWKPEPEDRPLIENVCERLKSKSLVLGDYYKM
;
A
#
# COMPACT_ATOMS: atom_id res chain seq x y z
N TYR A 1 24.49 0.29 -2.30
CA TYR A 1 23.42 1.27 -2.59
C TYR A 1 22.71 0.85 -3.84
N SER A 2 21.47 0.39 -3.74
CA SER A 2 20.55 0.61 -4.84
C SER A 2 20.04 2.06 -4.66
N PHE A 3 19.86 2.78 -5.75
CA PHE A 3 19.59 4.22 -5.76
C PHE A 3 18.23 4.55 -5.11
N GLU A 4 17.39 3.54 -4.89
CA GLU A 4 15.98 3.66 -4.59
C GLU A 4 15.65 3.88 -3.09
N MET A 5 16.44 3.35 -2.16
CA MET A 5 16.17 3.56 -0.71
C MET A 5 16.46 5.01 -0.26
N ALA A 6 17.38 5.69 -0.95
CA ALA A 6 17.66 7.11 -0.71
C ALA A 6 16.47 8.01 -1.10
N TRP A 7 15.66 7.59 -2.07
CA TRP A 7 14.46 8.31 -2.46
C TRP A 7 13.36 8.21 -1.39
N LEU A 8 13.18 7.04 -0.79
CA LEU A 8 12.16 6.85 0.25
C LEU A 8 12.49 7.64 1.53
N ASP A 9 13.75 7.61 1.96
CA ASP A 9 14.23 8.42 3.08
C ASP A 9 14.03 9.93 2.80
N ARG A 10 14.28 10.36 1.56
CA ARG A 10 14.02 11.73 1.12
C ARG A 10 12.53 12.07 1.18
N ALA A 11 11.65 11.25 0.58
CA ALA A 11 10.21 11.46 0.55
C ALA A 11 9.56 11.47 1.95
N ILE A 12 10.08 10.67 2.89
CA ILE A 12 9.67 10.70 4.31
C ILE A 12 10.15 12.01 4.98
N SER A 13 11.40 12.40 4.74
CA SER A 13 12.02 13.58 5.38
C SER A 13 11.45 14.92 4.85
N GLU A 14 11.10 14.97 3.57
CA GLU A 14 10.54 16.15 2.90
C GLU A 14 9.00 16.21 3.07
N GLY A 15 8.39 15.20 3.69
CA GLY A 15 6.94 15.15 3.93
C GLY A 15 6.11 14.82 2.68
N GLU A 16 6.74 14.30 1.63
CA GLU A 16 6.10 13.98 0.34
C GLU A 16 5.15 12.78 0.42
N ILE A 17 5.28 11.89 1.42
CA ILE A 17 4.27 10.83 1.68
C ILE A 17 2.89 11.43 2.00
N ARG A 18 2.86 12.65 2.57
CA ARG A 18 1.62 13.39 2.77
C ARG A 18 0.96 13.74 1.45
N VAL A 19 1.73 13.93 0.37
CA VAL A 19 1.22 14.16 -1.00
C VAL A 19 0.55 12.90 -1.54
N ILE A 20 1.10 11.70 -1.31
CA ILE A 20 0.49 10.44 -1.77
C ILE A 20 -0.82 10.16 -1.02
N THR A 21 -0.84 10.32 0.30
CA THR A 21 -2.08 10.17 1.09
C THR A 21 -3.10 11.28 0.80
N GLU A 22 -2.66 12.49 0.47
CA GLU A 22 -3.55 13.55 -0.02
C GLU A 22 -4.00 13.34 -1.46
N GLU A 23 -3.20 12.76 -2.36
CA GLU A 23 -3.58 12.45 -3.75
C GLU A 23 -4.57 11.28 -3.81
N ILE A 24 -4.35 10.24 -3.00
CA ILE A 24 -5.32 9.15 -2.82
C ILE A 24 -6.65 9.69 -2.24
N ASN A 25 -6.60 10.72 -1.39
CA ASN A 25 -7.80 11.38 -0.83
C ASN A 25 -8.37 12.53 -1.70
N LYS A 26 -7.62 13.08 -2.67
CA LYS A 26 -8.04 14.18 -3.55
C LYS A 26 -8.75 13.70 -4.82
N GLU A 27 -8.62 12.43 -5.20
CA GLU A 27 -9.28 11.88 -6.39
C GLU A 27 -10.80 11.63 -6.23
N GLU A 28 -11.47 12.24 -5.25
CA GLU A 28 -12.95 12.34 -5.23
C GLU A 28 -13.49 13.51 -6.10
N VAL A 29 -12.65 14.28 -6.81
CA VAL A 29 -13.11 15.42 -7.63
C VAL A 29 -12.52 15.46 -9.05
N ILE A 30 -13.31 14.92 -10.00
CA ILE A 30 -13.53 15.32 -11.41
C ILE A 30 -12.33 15.39 -12.40
N GLY A 31 -12.42 14.59 -13.48
CA GLY A 31 -12.39 15.12 -14.86
C GLY A 31 -11.08 15.13 -15.67
N GLU A 32 -11.00 14.15 -16.59
CA GLU A 32 -10.40 14.17 -17.94
C GLU A 32 -8.91 14.57 -18.19
N GLY A 33 -8.21 13.69 -18.92
CA GLY A 33 -6.95 14.02 -19.60
C GLY A 33 -6.22 12.79 -20.13
N SER A 34 -6.47 12.43 -21.38
CA SER A 34 -6.10 11.18 -22.06
C SER A 34 -4.66 11.14 -22.60
N PHE A 35 -4.02 9.95 -22.58
CA PHE A 35 -3.11 9.51 -23.65
C PHE A 35 -3.18 7.98 -23.82
N GLY A 36 -3.56 7.53 -25.01
CA GLY A 36 -4.04 6.18 -25.26
C GLY A 36 -3.00 5.14 -25.69
N LYS A 37 -3.42 3.87 -25.69
CA LYS A 37 -3.35 2.92 -26.80
C LYS A 37 -4.14 1.63 -26.49
N ASN A 38 -4.69 1.06 -27.56
CA ASN A 38 -5.65 -0.04 -27.64
C ASN A 38 -5.24 -1.31 -26.87
N ILE A 39 -6.00 -1.59 -25.82
CA ILE A 39 -6.48 -2.93 -25.44
C ILE A 39 -8.00 -2.75 -25.37
N LYS A 40 -8.83 -3.77 -25.57
CA LYS A 40 -10.25 -3.70 -25.19
C LYS A 40 -10.29 -3.56 -23.65
N SER A 41 -10.00 -2.37 -23.16
CA SER A 41 -10.02 -2.04 -21.76
C SER A 41 -11.47 -2.09 -21.30
N PRO A 42 -11.74 -2.63 -20.10
CA PRO A 42 -13.01 -2.31 -19.45
C PRO A 42 -13.16 -0.77 -19.45
N PRO A 43 -14.39 -0.24 -19.54
CA PRO A 43 -14.59 1.22 -19.61
C PRO A 43 -13.72 1.87 -18.54
N SER A 44 -13.02 2.94 -18.90
CA SER A 44 -11.87 3.49 -18.14
C SER A 44 -12.09 3.64 -16.62
N GLY A 45 -13.34 3.78 -16.18
CA GLY A 45 -13.73 3.71 -14.77
C GLY A 45 -13.64 2.32 -14.13
N LEU A 46 -14.04 1.24 -14.79
CA LEU A 46 -13.95 -0.14 -14.29
C LEU A 46 -12.50 -0.62 -14.15
N SER A 47 -11.60 -0.29 -15.08
CA SER A 47 -10.17 -0.57 -14.92
C SER A 47 -9.59 0.16 -13.70
N LYS A 48 -10.03 1.41 -13.46
CA LYS A 48 -9.61 2.21 -12.30
C LYS A 48 -10.14 1.61 -10.99
N ILE A 49 -11.40 1.18 -10.96
CA ILE A 49 -12.02 0.49 -9.82
C ILE A 49 -11.34 -0.86 -9.54
N TRP A 50 -10.87 -1.56 -10.57
CA TRP A 50 -10.21 -2.85 -10.40
C TRP A 50 -8.73 -2.74 -10.01
N GLY A 51 -8.09 -1.61 -10.33
CA GLY A 51 -6.73 -1.30 -9.89
C GLY A 51 -6.62 -1.17 -8.36
N VAL A 52 -7.69 -0.72 -7.69
CA VAL A 52 -7.68 -0.50 -6.23
C VAL A 52 -8.01 -1.74 -5.40
N ILE A 53 -8.29 -2.89 -6.03
CA ILE A 53 -8.66 -4.14 -5.35
C ILE A 53 -7.64 -4.55 -4.27
N PRO A 54 -6.31 -4.58 -4.53
CA PRO A 54 -5.31 -4.96 -3.52
C PRO A 54 -5.38 -4.11 -2.26
N TYR A 55 -5.52 -2.79 -2.44
CA TYR A 55 -5.55 -1.78 -1.37
C TYR A 55 -6.90 -1.71 -0.66
N THR A 56 -7.94 -2.37 -1.18
CA THR A 56 -9.27 -2.33 -0.58
C THR A 56 -9.38 -3.30 0.59
N GLU A 57 -9.92 -2.79 1.70
CA GLU A 57 -10.25 -3.57 2.91
C GLU A 57 -10.93 -4.91 2.59
N PRO A 58 -10.31 -6.07 2.92
CA PRO A 58 -10.82 -7.39 2.56
C PRO A 58 -12.22 -7.67 3.09
N LYS A 59 -12.55 -7.17 4.29
CA LYS A 59 -13.87 -7.38 4.90
C LYS A 59 -15.01 -6.76 4.09
N THR A 60 -14.73 -5.75 3.26
CA THR A 60 -15.75 -5.17 2.35
C THR A 60 -16.22 -6.15 1.28
N PHE A 61 -15.37 -7.09 0.88
CA PHE A 61 -15.73 -8.13 -0.10
C PHE A 61 -16.45 -9.33 0.54
N ALA A 62 -16.30 -9.52 1.85
CA ALA A 62 -16.92 -10.62 2.58
C ALA A 62 -18.29 -10.25 3.16
N ASN A 63 -18.45 -9.00 3.61
CA ASN A 63 -19.67 -8.51 4.25
C ASN A 63 -20.09 -7.17 3.64
N GLY A 64 -21.20 -7.18 2.89
CA GLY A 64 -21.78 -5.96 2.32
C GLY A 64 -22.27 -4.93 3.33
N LYS A 65 -22.21 -5.24 4.64
CA LYS A 65 -22.53 -4.32 5.74
C LYS A 65 -21.29 -3.82 6.51
N TYR A 66 -20.08 -4.22 6.11
CA TYR A 66 -18.87 -3.72 6.75
C TYR A 66 -18.73 -2.22 6.47
N ILE A 67 -18.56 -1.43 7.53
CA ILE A 67 -18.34 0.01 7.46
C ILE A 67 -16.84 0.24 7.61
N LYS A 68 -16.24 0.89 6.61
CA LYS A 68 -14.83 1.27 6.66
C LYS A 68 -14.58 2.26 7.79
N ASP A 69 -13.43 2.11 8.44
CA ASP A 69 -12.93 3.03 9.45
C ASP A 69 -11.44 3.31 9.20
N LYS A 70 -10.80 4.05 10.11
CA LYS A 70 -9.37 4.39 10.00
C LYS A 70 -8.46 3.17 9.83
N ARG A 71 -8.85 1.98 10.31
CA ARG A 71 -8.06 0.76 10.17
C ARG A 71 -8.12 0.20 8.76
N SER A 72 -9.19 0.49 8.01
CA SER A 72 -9.26 0.24 6.57
C SER A 72 -8.20 1.06 5.82
N ASP A 73 -7.94 2.29 6.25
CA ASP A 73 -6.88 3.13 5.66
C ASP A 73 -5.49 2.58 5.99
N ILE A 74 -5.29 2.10 7.23
CA ILE A 74 -4.03 1.43 7.63
C ILE A 74 -3.75 0.19 6.76
N TYR A 75 -4.78 -0.57 6.42
CA TYR A 75 -4.62 -1.70 5.51
C TYR A 75 -4.12 -1.25 4.13
N SER A 76 -4.72 -0.21 3.55
CA SER A 76 -4.28 0.36 2.27
C SER A 76 -2.82 0.81 2.33
N LEU A 77 -2.41 1.42 3.44
CA LEU A 77 -1.02 1.81 3.68
C LEU A 77 -0.07 0.62 3.74
N GLY A 78 -0.47 -0.51 4.34
CA GLY A 78 0.32 -1.73 4.35
C GLY A 78 0.63 -2.23 2.94
N VAL A 79 -0.38 -2.28 2.08
CA VAL A 79 -0.20 -2.69 0.67
C VAL A 79 0.71 -1.71 -0.08
N LEU A 80 0.55 -0.41 0.15
CA LEU A 80 1.39 0.63 -0.44
C LEU A 80 2.86 0.52 0.02
N PHE A 81 3.11 0.26 1.30
CA PHE A 81 4.46 0.07 1.82
C PHE A 81 5.13 -1.15 1.19
N TRP A 82 4.40 -2.24 0.98
CA TRP A 82 4.93 -3.39 0.25
C TRP A 82 5.22 -3.07 -1.22
N GLU A 83 4.34 -2.34 -1.90
CA GLU A 83 4.55 -1.91 -3.30
C GLU A 83 5.80 -1.03 -3.42
N ILE A 84 5.98 -0.05 -2.53
CA ILE A 84 7.20 0.78 -2.48
C ILE A 84 8.43 -0.10 -2.26
N SER A 85 8.34 -1.03 -1.31
CA SER A 85 9.46 -1.92 -0.96
C SER A 85 9.83 -2.90 -2.06
N SER A 86 8.87 -3.36 -2.86
CA SER A 86 9.07 -4.36 -3.91
C SER A 86 9.28 -3.72 -5.29
N CYS A 87 8.86 -2.47 -5.46
CA CYS A 87 8.68 -1.80 -6.74
C CYS A 87 7.79 -2.60 -7.72
N CYS A 88 6.88 -3.42 -7.19
CA CYS A 88 6.03 -4.33 -7.95
C CYS A 88 4.54 -4.01 -7.75
N VAL A 89 3.74 -4.27 -8.78
CA VAL A 89 2.29 -4.10 -8.69
C VAL A 89 1.69 -5.23 -7.81
N PRO A 90 0.88 -4.89 -6.79
CA PRO A 90 0.22 -5.89 -5.95
C PRO A 90 -0.65 -6.90 -6.73
N PHE A 91 -0.38 -8.19 -6.50
CA PHE A 91 -1.03 -9.31 -7.21
C PHE A 91 -0.97 -9.17 -8.75
N GLU A 92 0.17 -8.74 -9.29
CA GLU A 92 0.38 -8.66 -10.74
C GLU A 92 0.08 -10.00 -11.44
N GLY A 93 -0.54 -9.91 -12.62
CA GLY A 93 -0.88 -11.09 -13.44
C GLY A 93 -2.04 -11.94 -12.91
N ILE A 94 -2.68 -11.57 -11.80
CA ILE A 94 -3.84 -12.27 -11.25
C ILE A 94 -5.13 -11.56 -11.67
N ASP A 95 -6.05 -12.32 -12.28
CA ASP A 95 -7.39 -11.86 -12.64
C ASP A 95 -8.14 -11.25 -11.44
N HIS A 96 -8.94 -10.22 -11.68
CA HIS A 96 -9.59 -9.44 -10.63
C HIS A 96 -10.51 -10.26 -9.71
N ILE A 97 -11.27 -11.21 -10.25
CA ILE A 97 -12.19 -12.03 -9.43
C ILE A 97 -11.37 -12.99 -8.56
N ILE A 98 -10.35 -13.62 -9.16
CA ILE A 98 -9.43 -14.52 -8.44
C ILE A 98 -8.66 -13.75 -7.36
N LYS A 99 -8.27 -12.50 -7.65
CA LYS A 99 -7.59 -11.60 -6.71
C LYS A 99 -8.45 -11.33 -5.48
N ILE A 100 -9.74 -11.00 -5.67
CA ILE A 100 -10.69 -10.78 -4.56
C ILE A 100 -10.81 -12.03 -3.69
N GLU A 101 -11.00 -13.21 -4.28
CA GLU A 101 -11.13 -14.46 -3.52
C GLU A 101 -9.86 -14.79 -2.73
N LYS A 102 -8.68 -14.59 -3.33
CA LYS A 102 -7.39 -14.78 -2.67
C LYS A 102 -7.20 -13.82 -1.49
N ILE A 103 -7.53 -12.54 -1.67
CA ILE A 103 -7.42 -11.50 -0.63
C ILE A 103 -8.39 -11.80 0.52
N LYS A 104 -9.64 -12.20 0.22
CA LYS A 104 -10.61 -12.64 1.23
C LYS A 104 -10.12 -13.86 2.01
N GLY A 105 -9.43 -14.78 1.33
CA GLY A 105 -8.79 -15.95 1.94
C GLY A 105 -7.52 -15.64 2.73
N GLY A 106 -7.12 -14.37 2.85
CA GLY A 106 -5.95 -13.94 3.60
C GLY A 106 -4.62 -14.10 2.86
N LEU A 107 -4.63 -14.40 1.56
CA LEU A 107 -3.39 -14.41 0.77
C LEU A 107 -2.80 -13.00 0.73
N ARG A 108 -1.49 -12.93 0.94
CA ARG A 108 -0.68 -11.73 0.79
C ARG A 108 0.55 -12.00 -0.06
N GLU A 109 1.13 -10.91 -0.50
CA GLU A 109 2.41 -10.88 -1.17
C GLU A 109 3.52 -11.43 -0.28
N LYS A 110 4.58 -11.92 -0.92
CA LYS A 110 5.75 -12.43 -0.20
C LYS A 110 6.61 -11.26 0.28
N PRO A 111 7.16 -11.33 1.50
CA PRO A 111 8.19 -10.40 1.93
C PRO A 111 9.37 -10.37 0.96
N ILE A 112 9.94 -9.19 0.77
CA ILE A 112 11.13 -8.97 -0.06
C ILE A 112 12.36 -9.17 0.81
N SER A 113 13.31 -9.99 0.35
CA SER A 113 14.48 -10.42 1.16
C SER A 113 15.37 -9.26 1.61
N ASP A 114 15.42 -8.20 0.79
CA ASP A 114 16.36 -7.10 0.97
C ASP A 114 15.74 -5.95 1.77
N THR A 115 14.49 -6.10 2.19
CA THR A 115 13.77 -5.10 2.98
C THR A 115 14.11 -5.24 4.45
N PRO A 116 14.44 -4.15 5.16
CA PRO A 116 14.66 -4.17 6.60
C PRO A 116 13.53 -4.88 7.34
N LEU A 117 13.88 -5.77 8.27
CA LEU A 117 12.91 -6.62 8.95
C LEU A 117 11.83 -5.81 9.68
N GLU A 118 12.19 -4.67 10.24
CA GLU A 118 11.28 -3.75 10.92
C GLU A 118 10.26 -3.12 9.96
N TYR A 119 10.67 -2.86 8.71
CA TYR A 119 9.80 -2.35 7.65
C TYR A 119 8.87 -3.45 7.13
N THR A 120 9.41 -4.65 6.96
CA THR A 120 8.63 -5.85 6.62
C THR A 120 7.53 -6.09 7.64
N ARG A 121 7.88 -6.11 8.92
CA ARG A 121 6.90 -6.21 10.01
C ARG A 121 5.90 -5.05 10.01
N LEU A 122 6.30 -3.85 9.57
CA LEU A 122 5.41 -2.69 9.55
C LEU A 122 4.28 -2.88 8.55
N TYR A 123 4.60 -3.18 7.30
CA TYR A 123 3.55 -3.41 6.32
C TYR A 123 2.75 -4.69 6.61
N GLU A 124 3.39 -5.71 7.20
CA GLU A 124 2.69 -6.93 7.61
C GLU A 124 1.68 -6.69 8.74
N ASP A 125 2.03 -5.85 9.72
CA ASP A 125 1.11 -5.46 10.79
C ASP A 125 -0.05 -4.60 10.25
N CYS A 126 0.23 -3.74 9.27
CA CYS A 126 -0.77 -2.87 8.67
C CYS A 126 -1.88 -3.64 7.94
N TRP A 127 -1.58 -4.78 7.31
CA TRP A 127 -2.55 -5.53 6.52
C TRP A 127 -3.10 -6.79 7.21
N LYS A 128 -3.04 -6.86 8.55
CA LYS A 128 -3.60 -7.99 9.31
C LYS A 128 -5.08 -8.22 8.99
N PRO A 129 -5.55 -9.48 9.01
CA PRO A 129 -6.94 -9.81 8.64
C PRO A 129 -7.97 -9.07 9.49
N GLU A 130 -7.76 -9.04 10.81
CA GLU A 130 -8.64 -8.33 11.73
C GLU A 130 -8.22 -6.86 11.83
N PRO A 131 -9.12 -5.89 11.53
CA PRO A 131 -8.85 -4.46 11.66
C PRO A 131 -8.32 -4.08 13.04
N GLU A 132 -8.82 -4.71 14.09
CA GLU A 132 -8.48 -4.45 15.48
C GLU A 132 -7.02 -4.76 15.81
N ASP A 133 -6.39 -5.68 15.06
CA ASP A 133 -5.00 -6.07 15.25
C ASP A 133 -4.01 -5.14 14.53
N ARG A 134 -4.53 -4.20 13.72
CA ARG A 134 -3.72 -3.26 12.95
C ARG A 134 -3.27 -2.09 13.84
N PRO A 135 -2.06 -1.57 13.63
CA PRO A 135 -1.56 -0.44 14.40
C PRO A 135 -2.39 0.81 14.14
N LEU A 136 -2.40 1.72 15.11
CA LEU A 136 -2.90 3.08 14.89
C LEU A 136 -1.93 3.86 14.01
N ILE A 137 -2.41 4.92 13.36
CA ILE A 137 -1.59 5.75 12.47
C ILE A 137 -0.42 6.39 13.22
N GLU A 138 -0.60 6.72 14.50
CA GLU A 138 0.45 7.25 15.37
C GLU A 138 1.59 6.23 15.52
N ASN A 139 1.27 4.95 15.75
CA ASN A 139 2.27 3.88 15.86
C ASN A 139 3.00 3.65 14.54
N VAL A 140 2.28 3.73 13.40
CA VAL A 140 2.89 3.64 12.06
C VAL A 140 3.89 4.79 11.87
N CYS A 141 3.49 6.03 12.18
CA CYS A 141 4.34 7.21 12.08
C CYS A 141 5.57 7.12 12.99
N GLU A 142 5.41 6.63 14.22
CA GLU A 142 6.51 6.43 15.17
C GLU A 142 7.50 5.39 14.67
N ARG A 143 7.01 4.26 14.15
CA ARG A 143 7.87 3.21 13.57
C ARG A 143 8.65 3.72 12.37
N LEU A 144 8.03 4.52 11.50
CA LEU A 144 8.71 5.16 10.36
C LEU A 144 9.76 6.19 10.78
N LYS A 145 9.52 6.93 11.88
CA LYS A 145 10.46 7.93 12.42
C LYS A 145 11.60 7.33 13.24
N SER A 146 11.37 6.15 13.82
CA SER A 146 12.36 5.41 14.60
C SER A 146 13.58 5.13 13.73
N LYS A 147 14.77 5.53 14.22
CA LYS A 147 16.08 5.45 13.56
C LYS A 147 16.55 4.05 13.16
N SER A 148 15.69 3.03 13.29
CA SER A 148 15.95 1.67 12.80
C SER A 148 15.54 1.45 11.33
N LEU A 149 14.94 2.46 10.69
CA LEU A 149 14.63 2.42 9.24
C LEU A 149 15.44 3.44 8.43
N VAL A 150 16.01 4.45 9.10
CA VAL A 150 16.98 5.37 8.50
C VAL A 150 18.36 4.83 8.84
N LEU A 151 19.16 4.53 7.81
CA LEU A 151 20.53 3.96 7.83
C LEU A 151 21.59 4.86 8.52
N GLY A 152 21.27 5.52 9.63
CA GLY A 152 22.16 6.45 10.33
C GLY A 152 23.37 5.80 11.00
N ASP A 153 23.32 4.50 11.28
CA ASP A 153 24.38 3.79 12.00
C ASP A 153 25.23 2.84 11.12
N TYR A 154 24.87 2.66 9.84
CA TYR A 154 25.65 1.81 8.91
C TYR A 154 26.91 2.48 8.34
N TYR A 155 27.13 3.77 8.63
CA TYR A 155 28.26 4.58 8.11
C TYR A 155 29.23 5.07 9.19
N LYS A 156 29.21 4.46 10.40
CA LYS A 156 30.18 4.75 11.47
C LYS A 156 31.41 3.84 11.47
N MET A 157 31.70 3.13 10.38
CA MET A 157 32.94 2.38 10.19
C MET A 157 33.64 2.78 8.90
#